data_AF-A0A917ZI62-F1
#
_entry.id   AF-A0A917ZI62-F1
#
_cell.length_a   1.000
_cell.length_b   1.000
_cell.length_c   1.000
_cell.angle_alpha   90.00
_cell.angle_beta   90.00
_cell.angle_gamma   90.00
#
_symmetry.space_group_name_H-M   'P 1'
#
loop_
_entity.id
_entity.type
_entity.pdbx_description
1 polymer ?
#
loop_
_entity_poly.entity_id
_entity_poly.type
_entity_poly.pdbx_seq_one_letter_code
_entity_poly.pdbx_strand_id
1 'polypeptide(L)'
;MTADHATASGTKETGASSLASLRSFQDYHWLKLKVFYQAVERQHGAPGLEAIARGVRQEGVFRGTAMRDQAASFVTGRDPAALLEHWDSGEWELAAADGELSVATDGPAVVLTLPEAPGRAYLTEQIGETAALSALRLYWPELSAGIATGYGAGVGIEADDVAARPWRLRVTGADPAQRAPRLGALAADPVRLIEVNRRTTGLLAAMQMYISRELVRAYDASGEETIRQAAYRFGADRGGAIRDRMLALGKPLTMANFASTDGLQERDPSEAVFVFKERQHISDGAYYLDCTYCPLAEVWASEGEEGLRLGYLFDSSNHRGLFQGYNPETEVRWTSVKSRGDQVCRFRFTVPGLLTEDDPTPEEFDRLG
;
A
#
# COMPACT_ATOMS: atom_id res chain seq x y z
N MET A 1 4.28 7.35 40.22
CA MET A 1 3.00 6.77 39.78
C MET A 1 3.26 6.09 38.46
N THR A 2 3.44 4.78 38.48
CA THR A 2 3.67 3.95 37.30
C THR A 2 2.36 3.76 36.56
N ALA A 3 2.25 4.30 35.35
CA ALA A 3 1.11 4.03 34.49
C ALA A 3 1.24 2.59 33.96
N ASP A 4 0.36 1.71 34.41
CA ASP A 4 0.15 0.39 33.81
C ASP A 4 -0.37 0.59 32.38
N HIS A 5 0.52 0.41 31.40
CA HIS A 5 0.10 0.25 30.01
C HIS A 5 -0.57 -1.11 29.87
N ALA A 6 -1.89 -1.08 29.74
CA ALA A 6 -2.71 -2.24 29.46
C ALA A 6 -2.21 -2.96 28.20
N THR A 7 -1.73 -4.19 28.39
CA THR A 7 -1.50 -5.16 27.33
C THR A 7 -2.85 -5.54 26.72
N ALA A 8 -3.19 -4.96 25.57
CA ALA A 8 -4.34 -5.35 24.78
C ALA A 8 -4.02 -6.63 23.98
N SER A 9 -3.97 -7.79 24.64
CA SER A 9 -4.07 -9.10 23.97
C SER A 9 -5.54 -9.57 24.02
N GLY A 10 -6.37 -9.01 23.14
CA GLY A 10 -7.79 -9.36 23.00
C GLY A 10 -8.07 -10.12 21.70
N THR A 11 -7.95 -11.44 21.73
CA THR A 11 -8.05 -12.37 20.59
C THR A 11 -9.47 -12.59 20.03
N LYS A 12 -10.38 -11.62 20.14
CA LYS A 12 -11.75 -11.71 19.58
C LYS A 12 -12.16 -10.59 18.60
N GLU A 13 -11.33 -9.57 18.39
CA GLU A 13 -11.57 -8.48 17.43
C GLU A 13 -10.87 -8.67 16.06
N THR A 14 -10.35 -9.86 15.77
CA THR A 14 -9.34 -10.03 14.72
C THR A 14 -9.87 -9.93 13.29
N GLY A 15 -11.08 -10.42 13.00
CA GLY A 15 -11.62 -10.46 11.62
C GLY A 15 -12.05 -9.10 11.07
N ALA A 16 -12.87 -8.37 11.83
CA ALA A 16 -13.40 -7.06 11.41
C ALA A 16 -12.29 -6.00 11.31
N SER A 17 -11.37 -5.97 12.28
CA SER A 17 -10.22 -5.06 12.26
C SER A 17 -9.30 -5.33 11.07
N SER A 18 -9.04 -6.61 10.75
CA SER A 18 -8.18 -6.97 9.60
C SER A 18 -8.80 -6.63 8.23
N LEU A 19 -10.13 -6.67 8.10
CA LEU A 19 -10.82 -6.20 6.88
C LEU A 19 -10.79 -4.67 6.77
N ALA A 20 -10.97 -3.95 7.88
CA ALA A 20 -10.82 -2.49 7.89
C ALA A 20 -9.39 -2.05 7.51
N SER A 21 -8.39 -2.80 7.98
CA SER A 21 -7.01 -2.60 7.55
C SER A 21 -6.81 -2.86 6.06
N LEU A 22 -7.39 -3.93 5.51
CA LEU A 22 -7.32 -4.22 4.08
C LEU A 22 -7.91 -3.09 3.24
N ARG A 23 -9.06 -2.53 3.67
CA ARG A 23 -9.66 -1.33 3.04
C ARG A 23 -8.72 -0.14 3.09
N SER A 24 -8.10 0.12 4.24
CA SER A 24 -7.17 1.23 4.42
C SER A 24 -5.95 1.11 3.50
N PHE A 25 -5.38 -0.09 3.37
CA PHE A 25 -4.28 -0.34 2.43
C PHE A 25 -4.72 -0.25 0.96
N GLN A 26 -5.96 -0.63 0.64
CA GLN A 26 -6.53 -0.40 -0.69
C GLN A 26 -6.67 1.09 -1.00
N ASP A 27 -7.13 1.90 -0.04
CA ASP A 27 -7.19 3.36 -0.20
C ASP A 27 -5.79 3.96 -0.37
N TYR A 28 -4.79 3.43 0.34
CA TYR A 28 -3.39 3.82 0.15
C TYR A 28 -2.83 3.47 -1.21
N HIS A 29 -3.31 2.41 -1.83
CA HIS A 29 -2.96 2.07 -3.20
C HIS A 29 -3.43 3.17 -4.17
N TRP A 30 -4.69 3.59 -4.03
CA TRP A 30 -5.25 4.66 -4.84
C TRP A 30 -4.64 6.02 -4.54
N LEU A 31 -4.37 6.32 -3.26
CA LEU A 31 -3.66 7.52 -2.84
C LEU A 31 -2.25 7.58 -3.46
N LYS A 32 -1.55 6.45 -3.53
CA LYS A 32 -0.24 6.37 -4.16
C LYS A 32 -0.32 6.64 -5.65
N LEU A 33 -1.25 5.98 -6.36
CA LEU A 33 -1.49 6.26 -7.78
C LEU A 33 -1.78 7.75 -8.01
N LYS A 34 -2.65 8.36 -7.18
CA LYS A 34 -2.99 9.78 -7.22
C LYS A 34 -1.75 10.68 -7.18
N VAL A 35 -0.91 10.54 -6.16
CA VAL A 35 0.20 11.47 -5.95
C VAL A 35 1.30 11.30 -7.00
N PHE A 36 1.54 10.07 -7.48
CA PHE A 36 2.49 9.84 -8.57
C PHE A 36 1.96 10.39 -9.90
N TYR A 37 0.68 10.13 -10.21
CA TYR A 37 0.02 10.69 -11.39
C TYR A 37 0.14 12.22 -11.41
N GLN A 38 -0.27 12.90 -10.34
CA GLN A 38 -0.26 14.37 -10.27
C GLN A 38 1.14 14.98 -10.29
N ALA A 39 2.12 14.34 -9.66
CA ALA A 39 3.50 14.83 -9.66
C ALA A 39 4.12 14.72 -11.05
N VAL A 40 3.93 13.58 -11.71
CA VAL A 40 4.49 13.30 -13.03
C VAL A 40 3.78 14.11 -14.12
N GLU A 41 2.45 14.19 -14.10
CA GLU A 41 1.68 15.00 -15.06
C GLU A 41 2.14 16.46 -15.01
N ARG A 42 2.33 17.01 -13.81
CA ARG A 42 2.75 18.39 -13.61
C ARG A 42 4.19 18.65 -14.08
N GLN A 43 5.10 17.73 -13.81
CA GLN A 43 6.53 17.95 -14.04
C GLN A 43 7.01 17.50 -15.42
N HIS A 44 6.42 16.43 -15.96
CA HIS A 44 6.87 15.73 -17.16
C HIS A 44 5.79 15.56 -18.22
N GLY A 45 4.53 15.92 -17.93
CA GLY A 45 3.43 15.86 -18.88
C GLY A 45 3.15 14.44 -19.41
N ALA A 46 2.67 14.36 -20.65
CA ALA A 46 2.31 13.09 -21.29
C ALA A 46 3.48 12.10 -21.40
N PRO A 47 4.72 12.50 -21.79
CA PRO A 47 5.87 11.58 -21.77
C PRO A 47 6.18 11.01 -20.39
N GLY A 48 5.91 11.78 -19.33
CA GLY A 48 6.00 11.29 -17.95
C GLY A 48 4.96 10.22 -17.65
N LEU A 49 3.72 10.45 -18.07
CA LEU A 49 2.63 9.48 -17.89
C LEU A 49 2.90 8.16 -18.64
N GLU A 50 3.55 8.20 -19.80
CA GLU A 50 4.02 6.97 -20.48
C GLU A 50 5.03 6.17 -19.63
N ALA A 51 5.87 6.85 -18.84
CA ALA A 51 6.77 6.18 -17.89
C ALA A 51 6.00 5.53 -16.73
N ILE A 52 4.93 6.18 -16.22
CA ILE A 52 4.04 5.54 -15.26
C ILE A 52 3.41 4.28 -15.87
N ALA A 53 2.90 4.36 -17.11
CA ALA A 53 2.26 3.23 -17.79
C ALA A 53 3.20 2.01 -17.86
N ARG A 54 4.46 2.21 -18.27
CA ARG A 54 5.48 1.14 -18.26
C ARG A 54 5.75 0.59 -16.86
N GLY A 55 5.82 1.47 -15.85
CA GLY A 55 6.00 1.07 -14.45
C GLY A 55 4.84 0.22 -13.93
N VAL A 56 3.59 0.62 -14.18
CA VAL A 56 2.39 -0.13 -13.82
C VAL A 56 2.32 -1.47 -14.56
N ARG A 57 2.73 -1.52 -15.83
CA ARG A 57 2.83 -2.78 -16.56
C ARG A 57 3.83 -3.73 -15.91
N GLN A 58 5.00 -3.22 -15.50
CA GLN A 58 6.00 -4.04 -14.82
C GLN A 58 5.55 -4.48 -13.42
N GLU A 59 4.81 -3.64 -12.69
CA GLU A 59 4.10 -4.05 -11.47
C GLU A 59 3.14 -5.21 -11.77
N GLY A 60 2.37 -5.13 -12.86
CA GLY A 60 1.53 -6.24 -13.30
C GLY A 60 2.32 -7.52 -13.57
N VAL A 61 3.48 -7.44 -14.23
CA VAL A 61 4.34 -8.61 -14.46
C VAL A 61 4.80 -9.23 -13.15
N PHE A 62 5.21 -8.40 -12.19
CA PHE A 62 5.58 -8.83 -10.84
C PHE A 62 4.44 -9.58 -10.15
N ARG A 63 3.24 -9.00 -10.17
CA ARG A 63 2.02 -9.60 -9.59
C ARG A 63 1.64 -10.92 -10.26
N GLY A 64 1.59 -10.94 -11.58
CA GLY A 64 1.30 -12.15 -12.37
C GLY A 64 2.27 -13.29 -12.05
N THR A 65 3.57 -12.96 -11.97
CA THR A 65 4.62 -13.92 -11.61
C THR A 65 4.43 -14.43 -10.18
N ALA A 66 4.20 -13.52 -9.22
CA ALA A 66 3.98 -13.88 -7.82
C ALA A 66 2.76 -14.79 -7.68
N MET A 67 1.63 -14.49 -8.33
CA MET A 67 0.42 -15.32 -8.34
C MET A 67 0.64 -16.70 -8.95
N ARG A 68 1.37 -16.78 -10.08
CA ARG A 68 1.72 -18.04 -10.74
C ARG A 68 2.58 -18.95 -9.86
N ASP A 69 3.49 -18.35 -9.09
CA ASP A 69 4.50 -19.07 -8.32
C ASP A 69 4.03 -19.38 -6.88
N GLN A 70 2.80 -19.01 -6.50
CA GLN A 70 2.20 -19.45 -5.24
C GLN A 70 2.04 -20.97 -5.21
N ALA A 71 2.35 -21.61 -4.08
CA ALA A 71 2.18 -23.05 -3.89
C ALA A 71 0.76 -23.52 -4.24
N ALA A 72 -0.26 -22.71 -3.91
CA ALA A 72 -1.65 -23.02 -4.19
C ALA A 72 -1.95 -23.09 -5.71
N SER A 73 -1.30 -22.27 -6.53
CA SER A 73 -1.45 -22.27 -8.01
C SER A 73 -0.93 -23.57 -8.65
N PHE A 74 0.04 -24.25 -8.03
CA PHE A 74 0.49 -25.57 -8.49
C PHE A 74 -0.52 -26.68 -8.17
N VAL A 75 -1.34 -26.50 -7.13
CA VAL A 75 -2.34 -27.48 -6.69
C VAL A 75 -3.66 -27.29 -7.42
N THR A 76 -4.14 -26.05 -7.55
CA THR A 76 -5.45 -25.74 -8.15
C THR A 76 -5.41 -25.64 -9.67
N GLY A 77 -4.22 -25.67 -10.27
CA GLY A 77 -4.02 -25.39 -11.68
C GLY A 77 -3.94 -23.89 -11.98
N ARG A 78 -3.84 -23.56 -13.28
CA ARG A 78 -3.60 -22.20 -13.79
C ARG A 78 -4.74 -21.70 -14.68
N ASP A 79 -5.96 -22.17 -14.43
CA ASP A 79 -7.14 -21.69 -15.14
C ASP A 79 -7.53 -20.27 -14.68
N PRO A 80 -8.46 -19.59 -15.37
CA PRO A 80 -8.90 -18.24 -15.01
C PRO A 80 -9.49 -18.12 -13.60
N ALA A 81 -10.15 -19.17 -13.11
CA ALA A 81 -10.73 -19.17 -11.76
C ALA A 81 -9.63 -19.23 -10.70
N ALA A 82 -8.59 -20.06 -10.91
CA ALA A 82 -7.44 -20.13 -10.03
C ALA A 82 -6.67 -18.80 -9.98
N LEU A 83 -6.48 -18.12 -11.12
CA LEU A 83 -5.87 -16.78 -11.13
C LEU A 83 -6.63 -15.82 -10.22
N LEU A 84 -7.96 -15.77 -10.34
CA LEU A 84 -8.81 -14.88 -9.57
C LEU A 84 -8.85 -15.24 -8.08
N GLU A 85 -8.80 -16.53 -7.73
CA GLU A 85 -8.68 -16.95 -6.33
C GLU A 85 -7.35 -16.58 -5.70
N HIS A 86 -6.28 -16.55 -6.50
CA HIS A 86 -4.93 -16.20 -6.04
C HIS A 86 -4.60 -14.73 -6.22
N TRP A 87 -5.60 -13.91 -6.59
CA TRP A 87 -5.46 -12.48 -6.76
C TRP A 87 -4.78 -11.87 -5.52
N ASP A 88 -3.67 -11.18 -5.75
CA ASP A 88 -2.70 -10.84 -4.71
C ASP A 88 -3.00 -9.50 -4.01
N SER A 89 -4.17 -8.93 -4.25
CA SER A 89 -4.68 -7.72 -3.59
C SER A 89 -6.14 -7.84 -3.16
N GLY A 90 -6.58 -6.91 -2.32
CA GLY A 90 -7.89 -6.95 -1.68
C GLY A 90 -9.10 -6.60 -2.54
N GLU A 91 -8.99 -6.12 -3.79
CA GLU A 91 -10.12 -5.50 -4.50
C GLU A 91 -11.32 -6.44 -4.64
N TRP A 92 -11.09 -7.66 -5.10
CA TRP A 92 -12.18 -8.62 -5.34
C TRP A 92 -12.77 -9.15 -4.05
N GLU A 93 -11.95 -9.32 -3.03
CA GLU A 93 -12.37 -9.83 -1.73
C GLU A 93 -13.19 -8.78 -0.97
N LEU A 94 -12.77 -7.52 -1.02
CA LEU A 94 -13.52 -6.40 -0.46
C LEU A 94 -14.85 -6.19 -1.20
N ALA A 95 -14.84 -6.19 -2.53
CA ALA A 95 -16.06 -6.01 -3.32
C ALA A 95 -17.04 -7.18 -3.16
N ALA A 96 -16.53 -8.41 -3.00
CA ALA A 96 -17.37 -9.56 -2.67
C ALA A 96 -17.96 -9.44 -1.25
N ALA A 97 -17.17 -8.99 -0.27
CA ALA A 97 -17.64 -8.76 1.09
C ALA A 97 -18.72 -7.67 1.19
N ASP A 98 -18.66 -6.66 0.31
CA ASP A 98 -19.68 -5.61 0.21
C ASP A 98 -20.92 -6.03 -0.60
N GLY A 99 -20.91 -7.23 -1.20
CA GLY A 99 -22.00 -7.71 -2.05
C GLY A 99 -22.09 -6.98 -3.41
N GLU A 100 -21.04 -6.28 -3.81
CA GLU A 100 -20.98 -5.51 -5.06
C GLU A 100 -20.46 -6.34 -6.25
N LEU A 101 -19.72 -7.41 -5.96
CA LEU A 101 -19.12 -8.27 -6.98
C LEU A 101 -20.09 -9.35 -7.46
N SER A 102 -20.29 -9.43 -8.78
CA SER A 102 -20.91 -10.58 -9.42
C SER A 102 -19.91 -11.31 -10.32
N VAL A 103 -20.02 -12.65 -10.35
CA VAL A 103 -19.10 -13.54 -11.05
C VAL A 103 -19.87 -14.44 -12.00
N ALA A 104 -19.49 -14.47 -13.26
CA ALA A 104 -20.04 -15.37 -14.27
C ALA A 104 -18.94 -16.20 -14.93
N THR A 105 -19.29 -17.43 -15.32
CA THR A 105 -18.44 -18.28 -16.18
C THR A 105 -19.04 -18.31 -17.58
N ASP A 106 -18.19 -18.15 -18.59
CA ASP A 106 -18.58 -18.10 -20.01
C ASP A 106 -17.53 -18.86 -20.83
N GLY A 107 -17.68 -20.19 -20.88
CA GLY A 107 -16.74 -21.09 -21.55
C GLY A 107 -15.31 -20.98 -20.98
N PRO A 108 -14.32 -20.54 -21.78
CA PRO A 108 -12.94 -20.31 -21.33
C PRO A 108 -12.73 -19.07 -20.47
N ALA A 109 -13.81 -18.33 -20.15
CA ALA A 109 -13.71 -17.05 -19.46
C ALA A 109 -14.41 -17.06 -18.10
N VAL A 110 -13.83 -16.28 -17.18
CA VAL A 110 -14.51 -15.80 -15.97
C VAL A 110 -14.67 -14.28 -16.11
N VAL A 111 -15.87 -13.78 -15.84
CA VAL A 111 -16.19 -12.36 -15.91
C VAL A 111 -16.56 -11.88 -14.52
N LEU A 112 -15.77 -10.94 -13.99
CA LEU A 112 -16.10 -10.15 -12.81
C LEU A 112 -16.88 -8.90 -13.26
N THR A 113 -17.98 -8.58 -12.59
CA THR A 113 -18.77 -7.38 -12.85
C THR A 113 -18.99 -6.61 -11.57
N LEU A 114 -18.66 -5.32 -11.60
CA LEU A 114 -18.73 -4.35 -10.50
C LEU A 114 -19.56 -3.11 -10.92
N PRO A 115 -20.12 -2.35 -9.97
CA PRO A 115 -20.82 -1.10 -10.28
C PRO A 115 -19.93 -0.07 -11.02
N GLU A 116 -18.64 -0.04 -10.67
CA GLU A 116 -17.61 0.80 -11.29
C GLU A 116 -16.21 0.20 -11.11
N ALA A 117 -15.22 0.72 -11.86
CA ALA A 117 -13.83 0.29 -11.76
C ALA A 117 -13.27 0.55 -10.35
N PRO A 118 -12.54 -0.39 -9.72
CA PRO A 118 -11.97 -0.14 -8.41
C PRO A 118 -11.03 1.07 -8.42
N GLY A 119 -11.12 1.88 -7.37
CA GLY A 119 -10.42 3.16 -7.22
C GLY A 119 -11.18 4.38 -7.78
N ARG A 120 -12.23 4.21 -8.58
CA ARG A 120 -12.97 5.35 -9.18
C ARG A 120 -13.61 6.26 -8.14
N ALA A 121 -14.41 5.72 -7.22
CA ALA A 121 -15.01 6.51 -6.13
C ALA A 121 -13.95 7.31 -5.36
N TYR A 122 -12.93 6.61 -4.85
CA TYR A 122 -11.84 7.22 -4.08
C TYR A 122 -11.15 8.34 -4.85
N LEU A 123 -10.68 8.08 -6.07
CA LEU A 123 -9.96 9.09 -6.86
C LEU A 123 -10.88 10.24 -7.27
N THR A 124 -12.15 10.00 -7.56
CA THR A 124 -13.11 11.06 -7.91
C THR A 124 -13.29 12.04 -6.77
N GLU A 125 -13.42 11.55 -5.53
CA GLU A 125 -13.47 12.39 -4.34
C GLU A 125 -12.19 13.21 -4.16
N GLN A 126 -11.03 12.60 -4.42
CA GLN A 126 -9.74 13.21 -4.14
C GLN A 126 -9.25 14.20 -5.20
N ILE A 127 -9.53 13.96 -6.49
CA ILE A 127 -8.96 14.73 -7.62
C ILE A 127 -9.98 15.08 -8.70
N GLY A 128 -11.26 14.80 -8.49
CA GLY A 128 -12.33 15.02 -9.46
C GLY A 128 -12.41 13.92 -10.53
N GLU A 129 -13.60 13.77 -11.13
CA GLU A 129 -13.92 12.64 -12.02
C GLU A 129 -13.01 12.59 -13.26
N THR A 130 -12.75 13.72 -13.92
CA THR A 130 -11.92 13.74 -15.13
C THR A 130 -10.50 13.23 -14.86
N ALA A 131 -9.84 13.72 -13.81
CA ALA A 131 -8.48 13.31 -13.48
C ALA A 131 -8.44 11.86 -12.95
N ALA A 132 -9.47 11.45 -12.20
CA ALA A 132 -9.62 10.07 -11.74
C ALA A 132 -9.71 9.09 -12.93
N LEU A 133 -10.55 9.38 -13.93
CA LEU A 133 -10.68 8.55 -15.12
C LEU A 133 -9.37 8.49 -15.92
N SER A 134 -8.65 9.60 -16.06
CA SER A 134 -7.34 9.63 -16.73
C SER A 134 -6.31 8.75 -16.03
N ALA A 135 -6.21 8.84 -14.70
CA ALA A 135 -5.31 8.01 -13.91
C ALA A 135 -5.67 6.51 -14.02
N LEU A 136 -6.96 6.17 -13.99
CA LEU A 136 -7.42 4.78 -14.08
C LEU A 136 -7.28 4.18 -15.48
N ARG A 137 -7.44 4.98 -16.55
CA ARG A 137 -7.17 4.54 -17.93
C ARG A 137 -5.72 4.20 -18.18
N LEU A 138 -4.82 4.85 -17.45
CA LEU A 138 -3.40 4.51 -17.45
C LEU A 138 -3.14 3.23 -16.64
N TYR A 139 -3.81 3.09 -15.50
CA TYR A 139 -3.54 2.00 -14.56
C TYR A 139 -4.08 0.64 -15.00
N TRP A 140 -5.40 0.51 -15.23
CA TRP A 140 -6.04 -0.81 -15.38
C TRP A 140 -5.60 -1.60 -16.63
N PRO A 141 -5.49 -0.99 -17.83
CA PRO A 141 -5.03 -1.71 -19.02
C PRO A 141 -3.60 -2.23 -18.88
N GLU A 142 -2.69 -1.37 -18.40
CA GLU A 142 -1.27 -1.72 -18.25
C GLU A 142 -1.05 -2.78 -17.18
N LEU A 143 -1.72 -2.64 -16.04
CA LEU A 143 -1.69 -3.63 -14.98
C LEU A 143 -2.18 -4.98 -15.48
N SER A 144 -3.35 -5.02 -16.14
CA SER A 144 -3.97 -6.25 -16.64
C SER A 144 -3.08 -6.96 -17.67
N ALA A 145 -2.51 -6.19 -18.60
CA ALA A 145 -1.56 -6.71 -19.58
C ALA A 145 -0.28 -7.24 -18.93
N GLY A 146 0.22 -6.55 -17.90
CA GLY A 146 1.35 -6.99 -17.08
C GLY A 146 1.06 -8.30 -16.36
N ILE A 147 -0.08 -8.40 -15.67
CA ILE A 147 -0.50 -9.61 -14.93
C ILE A 147 -0.60 -10.80 -15.87
N ALA A 148 -1.27 -10.65 -17.02
CA ALA A 148 -1.34 -11.71 -18.02
C ALA A 148 0.05 -12.17 -18.47
N THR A 149 0.96 -11.21 -18.71
CA THR A 149 2.35 -11.50 -19.10
C THR A 149 3.11 -12.27 -18.02
N GLY A 150 3.03 -11.83 -16.76
CA GLY A 150 3.73 -12.47 -15.65
C GLY A 150 3.17 -13.85 -15.30
N TYR A 151 1.85 -13.99 -15.36
CA TYR A 151 1.17 -15.24 -15.02
C TYR A 151 1.45 -16.34 -16.03
N GLY A 152 1.64 -15.99 -17.30
CA GLY A 152 2.20 -16.86 -18.34
C GLY A 152 1.30 -17.03 -19.56
N ALA A 153 1.80 -17.79 -20.53
CA ALA A 153 1.11 -18.02 -21.79
C ALA A 153 -0.26 -18.68 -21.58
N GLY A 154 -1.26 -18.22 -22.36
CA GLY A 154 -2.60 -18.80 -22.36
C GLY A 154 -3.58 -18.14 -21.41
N VAL A 155 -3.18 -17.08 -20.69
CA VAL A 155 -4.10 -16.22 -19.93
C VAL A 155 -4.24 -14.86 -20.59
N GLY A 156 -5.47 -14.40 -20.76
CA GLY A 156 -5.81 -13.05 -21.17
C GLY A 156 -6.59 -12.33 -20.06
N ILE A 157 -6.35 -11.03 -19.89
CA ILE A 157 -7.13 -10.18 -18.99
C ILE A 157 -7.54 -8.94 -19.77
N GLU A 158 -8.84 -8.74 -19.89
CA GLU A 158 -9.46 -7.61 -20.58
C GLU A 158 -10.34 -6.87 -19.59
N ALA A 159 -10.12 -5.57 -19.45
CA ALA A 159 -10.94 -4.69 -18.64
C ALA A 159 -11.77 -3.77 -19.55
N ASP A 160 -13.02 -3.51 -19.18
CA ASP A 160 -13.82 -2.46 -19.81
C ASP A 160 -13.16 -1.08 -19.63
N ASP A 161 -13.53 -0.10 -20.47
CA ASP A 161 -13.17 1.29 -20.22
C ASP A 161 -13.63 1.68 -18.81
N VAL A 162 -12.75 2.34 -18.06
CA VAL A 162 -12.98 2.68 -16.64
C VAL A 162 -14.18 3.61 -16.42
N ALA A 163 -14.70 4.25 -17.47
CA ALA A 163 -15.94 5.01 -17.42
C ALA A 163 -17.21 4.13 -17.46
N ALA A 164 -17.12 2.88 -17.92
CA ALA A 164 -18.25 1.96 -18.05
C ALA A 164 -18.95 1.68 -16.71
N ARG A 165 -20.27 1.50 -16.79
CA ARG A 165 -21.15 1.15 -15.66
C ARG A 165 -22.23 0.17 -16.15
N PRO A 166 -22.25 -1.10 -15.70
CA PRO A 166 -21.25 -1.70 -14.82
C PRO A 166 -19.88 -1.82 -15.51
N TRP A 167 -18.81 -1.88 -14.71
CA TRP A 167 -17.46 -2.16 -15.18
C TRP A 167 -17.19 -3.66 -15.10
N ARG A 168 -16.50 -4.21 -16.10
CA ARG A 168 -16.19 -5.65 -16.16
C ARG A 168 -14.71 -5.92 -16.33
N LEU A 169 -14.27 -7.02 -15.74
CA LEU A 169 -12.97 -7.65 -15.97
C LEU A 169 -13.21 -9.08 -16.48
N ARG A 170 -12.78 -9.37 -17.70
CA ARG A 170 -12.83 -10.70 -18.31
C ARG A 170 -11.45 -11.33 -18.25
N VAL A 171 -11.35 -12.48 -17.59
CA VAL A 171 -10.14 -13.32 -17.57
C VAL A 171 -10.40 -14.54 -18.45
N THR A 172 -9.54 -14.76 -19.45
CA THR A 172 -9.63 -15.90 -20.37
C THR A 172 -8.46 -16.85 -20.16
N GLY A 173 -8.68 -18.14 -20.40
CA GLY A 173 -7.68 -19.20 -20.25
C GLY A 173 -7.71 -20.18 -21.41
N ALA A 174 -6.65 -20.96 -21.58
CA ALA A 174 -6.63 -22.08 -22.53
C ALA A 174 -7.66 -23.16 -22.15
N ASP A 175 -7.80 -23.41 -20.85
CA ASP A 175 -8.77 -24.35 -20.31
C ASP A 175 -10.00 -23.62 -19.77
N PRO A 176 -11.22 -24.17 -19.97
CA PRO A 176 -12.43 -23.63 -19.38
C PRO A 176 -12.36 -23.66 -17.85
N ALA A 177 -12.83 -22.57 -17.25
CA ALA A 177 -13.01 -22.52 -15.81
C ALA A 177 -14.02 -23.61 -15.41
N GLN A 178 -13.55 -24.67 -14.79
CA GLN A 178 -14.39 -25.81 -14.40
C GLN A 178 -15.32 -25.45 -13.24
N ARG A 179 -15.07 -24.32 -12.58
CA ARG A 179 -15.79 -23.83 -11.41
C ARG A 179 -15.69 -22.31 -11.32
N ALA A 180 -16.62 -21.70 -10.61
CA ALA A 180 -16.49 -20.29 -10.22
C ALA A 180 -15.33 -20.12 -9.21
N PRO A 181 -14.61 -18.98 -9.24
CA PRO A 181 -13.65 -18.63 -8.19
C PRO A 181 -14.37 -18.39 -6.85
N ARG A 182 -13.72 -18.77 -5.76
CA ARG A 182 -14.19 -18.56 -4.38
C ARG A 182 -13.63 -17.23 -3.86
N LEU A 183 -14.42 -16.18 -4.05
CA LEU A 183 -14.13 -14.81 -3.58
C LEU A 183 -15.08 -14.47 -2.42
N GLY A 184 -14.66 -13.55 -1.55
CA GLY A 184 -15.42 -13.10 -0.37
C GLY A 184 -15.29 -14.00 0.85
N ALA A 185 -14.39 -14.99 0.81
CA ALA A 185 -14.22 -15.97 1.89
C ALA A 185 -13.15 -15.56 2.92
N LEU A 186 -12.38 -14.49 2.67
CA LEU A 186 -11.26 -14.09 3.53
C LEU A 186 -11.65 -13.81 4.98
N ALA A 187 -12.85 -13.26 5.23
CA ALA A 187 -13.30 -12.97 6.58
C ALA A 187 -13.35 -14.21 7.49
N ALA A 188 -13.55 -15.39 6.88
CA ALA A 188 -13.60 -16.68 7.58
C ALA A 188 -12.21 -17.34 7.72
N ASP A 189 -11.15 -16.77 7.13
CA ASP A 189 -9.78 -17.29 7.17
C ASP A 189 -8.80 -16.18 7.60
N PRO A 190 -8.60 -15.99 8.92
CA PRO A 190 -7.73 -14.94 9.44
C PRO A 190 -6.27 -15.03 8.98
N VAL A 191 -5.75 -16.24 8.73
CA VAL A 191 -4.38 -16.44 8.25
C VAL A 191 -4.24 -15.90 6.85
N ARG A 192 -5.14 -16.32 5.94
CA ARG A 192 -5.16 -15.84 4.57
C ARG A 192 -5.44 -14.33 4.49
N LEU A 193 -6.28 -13.81 5.37
CA LEU A 193 -6.54 -12.37 5.44
C LEU A 193 -5.28 -11.56 5.82
N ILE A 194 -4.45 -12.05 6.73
CA ILE A 194 -3.15 -11.42 7.05
C ILE A 194 -2.21 -11.48 5.84
N GLU A 195 -2.15 -12.62 5.14
CA GLU A 195 -1.33 -12.77 3.93
C GLU A 195 -1.76 -11.81 2.82
N VAL A 196 -3.06 -11.69 2.54
CA VAL A 196 -3.60 -10.75 1.55
C VAL A 196 -3.34 -9.31 1.97
N ASN A 197 -3.46 -8.98 3.25
CA ASN A 197 -3.10 -7.67 3.78
C ASN A 197 -1.61 -7.35 3.54
N ARG A 198 -0.70 -8.28 3.88
CA ARG A 198 0.75 -8.11 3.64
C ARG A 198 1.07 -7.94 2.17
N ARG A 199 0.46 -8.75 1.30
CA ARG A 199 0.63 -8.64 -0.15
C ARG A 199 0.11 -7.31 -0.68
N THR A 200 -1.12 -6.93 -0.35
CA THR A 200 -1.70 -5.63 -0.72
C THR A 200 -0.80 -4.47 -0.29
N THR A 201 -0.26 -4.54 0.93
CA THR A 201 0.70 -3.56 1.44
C THR A 201 2.02 -3.57 0.67
N GLY A 202 2.53 -4.75 0.30
CA GLY A 202 3.71 -4.91 -0.55
C GLY A 202 3.52 -4.38 -1.97
N LEU A 203 2.30 -4.41 -2.52
CA LEU A 203 2.01 -3.84 -3.85
C LEU A 203 2.15 -2.32 -3.89
N LEU A 204 1.97 -1.65 -2.75
CA LEU A 204 2.35 -0.24 -2.62
C LEU A 204 3.85 -0.05 -2.94
N ALA A 205 4.69 -0.98 -2.51
CA ALA A 205 6.14 -0.96 -2.75
C ALA A 205 6.45 -1.24 -4.22
N ALA A 206 5.79 -2.26 -4.81
CA ALA A 206 5.94 -2.62 -6.22
C ALA A 206 5.57 -1.46 -7.14
N MET A 207 4.37 -0.89 -6.98
CA MET A 207 3.90 0.28 -7.76
C MET A 207 4.92 1.41 -7.69
N GLN A 208 5.29 1.81 -6.48
CA GLN A 208 6.25 2.89 -6.29
C GLN A 208 7.58 2.58 -6.97
N MET A 209 8.15 1.40 -6.73
CA MET A 209 9.47 1.04 -7.22
C MET A 209 9.50 1.00 -8.75
N TYR A 210 8.51 0.36 -9.40
CA TYR A 210 8.52 0.22 -10.85
C TYR A 210 8.24 1.54 -11.58
N ILE A 211 7.33 2.38 -11.07
CA ILE A 211 7.17 3.74 -11.58
C ILE A 211 8.47 4.53 -11.38
N SER A 212 9.09 4.42 -10.20
CA SER A 212 10.34 5.14 -9.88
C SER A 212 11.49 4.73 -10.81
N ARG A 213 11.61 3.43 -11.10
CA ARG A 213 12.61 2.88 -12.03
C ARG A 213 12.48 3.51 -13.40
N GLU A 214 11.26 3.57 -13.94
CA GLU A 214 11.00 4.15 -15.27
C GLU A 214 11.20 5.67 -15.32
N LEU A 215 10.86 6.38 -14.24
CA LEU A 215 11.10 7.82 -14.14
C LEU A 215 12.60 8.16 -14.06
N VAL A 216 13.37 7.43 -13.25
CA VAL A 216 14.83 7.64 -13.15
C VAL A 216 15.50 7.30 -14.49
N ARG A 217 15.09 6.23 -15.17
CA ARG A 217 15.63 5.89 -16.50
C ARG A 217 15.36 6.96 -17.55
N ALA A 218 14.18 7.59 -17.50
CA ALA A 218 13.78 8.60 -18.49
C ALA A 218 14.32 10.00 -18.19
N TYR A 219 14.42 10.38 -16.91
CA TYR A 219 14.63 11.77 -16.48
C TYR A 219 15.76 11.97 -15.46
N ASP A 220 16.45 10.89 -15.08
CA ASP A 220 17.58 10.88 -14.14
C ASP A 220 17.26 11.65 -12.85
N ALA A 221 18.03 12.69 -12.51
CA ALA A 221 17.85 13.50 -11.31
C ALA A 221 16.47 14.17 -11.23
N SER A 222 15.90 14.60 -12.37
CA SER A 222 14.55 15.20 -12.35
C SER A 222 13.48 14.14 -12.10
N GLY A 223 13.71 12.87 -12.48
CA GLY A 223 12.83 11.76 -12.15
C GLY A 223 12.88 11.44 -10.66
N GLU A 224 14.09 11.41 -10.08
CA GLU A 224 14.28 11.23 -8.63
C GLU A 224 13.54 12.29 -7.82
N GLU A 225 13.65 13.57 -8.19
CA GLU A 225 12.94 14.65 -7.50
C GLU A 225 11.43 14.48 -7.55
N THR A 226 10.86 14.10 -8.71
CA THR A 226 9.42 13.81 -8.83
C THR A 226 8.99 12.70 -7.88
N ILE A 227 9.79 11.63 -7.79
CA ILE A 227 9.52 10.50 -6.89
C ILE A 227 9.52 10.97 -5.44
N ARG A 228 10.51 11.77 -5.03
CA ARG A 228 10.62 12.29 -3.67
C ARG A 228 9.45 13.20 -3.32
N GLN A 229 9.02 14.05 -4.24
CA GLN A 229 7.86 14.92 -4.04
C GLN A 229 6.56 14.11 -3.91
N ALA A 230 6.34 13.13 -4.79
CA ALA A 230 5.19 12.25 -4.73
C ALA A 230 5.16 11.44 -3.41
N ALA A 231 6.29 10.86 -3.01
CA ALA A 231 6.42 10.12 -1.76
C ALA A 231 6.20 11.01 -0.52
N TYR A 232 6.74 12.23 -0.51
CA TYR A 232 6.47 13.19 0.55
C TYR A 232 4.99 13.55 0.60
N ARG A 233 4.35 13.78 -0.55
CA ARG A 233 2.91 14.10 -0.61
C ARG A 233 2.03 12.94 -0.13
N PHE A 234 2.39 11.71 -0.47
CA PHE A 234 1.74 10.50 0.04
C PHE A 234 1.73 10.49 1.58
N GLY A 235 2.90 10.72 2.19
CA GLY A 235 3.01 10.86 3.64
C GLY A 235 2.20 12.05 4.16
N ALA A 236 2.33 13.24 3.56
CA ALA A 236 1.70 14.46 4.03
C ALA A 236 0.17 14.41 4.01
N ASP A 237 -0.46 13.81 2.99
CA ASP A 237 -1.91 13.60 2.95
C ASP A 237 -2.35 12.64 4.09
N ARG A 238 -1.50 11.65 4.45
CA ARG A 238 -1.74 10.78 5.60
C ARG A 238 -1.58 11.52 6.93
N GLY A 239 -0.51 12.29 7.10
CA GLY A 239 -0.29 13.08 8.30
C GLY A 239 -1.36 14.14 8.52
N GLY A 240 -1.76 14.82 7.44
CA GLY A 240 -2.76 15.88 7.45
C GLY A 240 -4.12 15.41 7.94
N ALA A 241 -4.64 14.28 7.45
CA ALA A 241 -5.93 13.81 7.94
C ALA A 241 -5.88 13.27 9.39
N ILE A 242 -4.72 12.78 9.88
CA ILE A 242 -4.55 12.47 11.31
C ILE A 242 -4.57 13.77 12.12
N ARG A 243 -3.90 14.82 11.65
CA ARG A 243 -3.91 16.16 12.26
C ARG A 243 -5.32 16.72 12.33
N ASP A 244 -6.04 16.75 11.21
CA ASP A 244 -7.39 17.31 11.14
C ASP A 244 -8.33 16.62 12.13
N ARG A 245 -8.20 15.30 12.27
CA ARG A 245 -8.93 14.53 13.29
C ARG A 245 -8.54 14.92 14.71
N MET A 246 -7.25 14.99 15.04
CA MET A 246 -6.81 15.39 16.39
C MET A 246 -7.34 16.77 16.78
N LEU A 247 -7.28 17.71 15.84
CA LEU A 247 -7.80 19.06 16.04
C LEU A 247 -9.33 19.06 16.21
N ALA A 248 -10.06 18.25 15.43
CA ALA A 248 -11.51 18.10 15.60
C ALA A 248 -11.90 17.52 16.97
N LEU A 249 -11.04 16.69 17.56
CA LEU A 249 -11.18 16.17 18.93
C LEU A 249 -10.70 17.15 20.02
N GLY A 250 -10.18 18.32 19.64
CA GLY A 250 -9.61 19.29 20.59
C GLY A 250 -8.30 18.82 21.23
N LYS A 251 -7.60 17.85 20.62
CA LYS A 251 -6.34 17.31 21.13
C LYS A 251 -5.13 18.06 20.56
N PRO A 252 -4.07 18.27 21.35
CA PRO A 252 -2.82 18.87 20.86
C PRO A 252 -2.08 17.91 19.92
N LEU A 253 -1.25 18.47 19.02
CA LEU A 253 -0.50 17.71 18.00
C LEU A 253 0.80 17.12 18.55
N THR A 254 0.70 16.31 19.61
CA THR A 254 1.85 15.68 20.28
C THR A 254 2.14 14.29 19.71
N MET A 255 3.37 13.79 19.90
CA MET A 255 3.74 12.44 19.44
C MET A 255 2.92 11.34 20.15
N ALA A 256 2.59 11.53 21.42
CA ALA A 256 1.69 10.63 22.16
C ALA A 256 0.29 10.57 21.54
N ASN A 257 -0.29 11.71 21.14
CA ASN A 257 -1.58 11.73 20.47
C ASN A 257 -1.51 11.10 19.07
N PHE A 258 -0.41 11.30 18.34
CA PHE A 258 -0.18 10.61 17.07
C PHE A 258 -0.20 9.10 17.24
N ALA A 259 0.56 8.56 18.20
CA ALA A 259 0.68 7.11 18.43
C ALA A 259 -0.56 6.47 19.10
N SER A 260 -1.52 7.28 19.53
CA SER A 260 -2.71 6.82 20.25
C SER A 260 -3.73 6.10 19.35
N THR A 261 -4.72 5.47 20.00
CA THR A 261 -5.89 4.85 19.34
C THR A 261 -6.63 5.85 18.46
N ASP A 262 -6.78 7.10 18.91
CA ASP A 262 -7.54 8.11 18.18
C ASP A 262 -6.76 8.68 16.98
N GLY A 263 -5.44 8.48 16.94
CA GLY A 263 -4.51 8.98 15.93
C GLY A 263 -4.20 7.92 14.87
N LEU A 264 -2.97 7.40 14.91
CA LEU A 264 -2.46 6.46 13.92
C LEU A 264 -3.30 5.19 13.89
N GLN A 265 -3.66 4.61 15.04
CA GLN A 265 -4.34 3.30 15.04
C GLN A 265 -5.79 3.38 14.57
N GLU A 266 -6.53 4.48 14.72
CA GLU A 266 -7.87 4.57 14.11
C GLU A 266 -7.77 4.50 12.58
N ARG A 267 -6.81 5.23 12.02
CA ARG A 267 -6.64 5.35 10.57
C ARG A 267 -5.93 4.15 9.97
N ASP A 268 -4.96 3.62 10.70
CA ASP A 268 -4.15 2.45 10.36
C ASP A 268 -4.42 1.34 11.41
N PRO A 269 -5.65 0.79 11.48
CA PRO A 269 -6.14 -0.10 12.55
C PRO A 269 -5.42 -1.44 12.64
N SER A 270 -4.45 -1.68 11.78
CA SER A 270 -3.55 -2.81 11.95
C SER A 270 -2.16 -2.48 11.43
N GLU A 271 -1.29 -2.09 12.37
CA GLU A 271 0.13 -2.41 12.30
C GLU A 271 0.39 -3.92 12.07
N ALA A 272 -0.62 -4.81 12.12
CA ALA A 272 -0.49 -6.28 12.07
C ALA A 272 0.31 -6.83 10.88
N VAL A 273 0.42 -6.09 9.77
CA VAL A 273 1.28 -6.50 8.64
C VAL A 273 2.74 -6.16 8.89
N PHE A 274 3.01 -5.11 9.66
CA PHE A 274 4.33 -4.77 10.17
C PHE A 274 4.59 -5.54 11.47
N VAL A 275 5.86 -5.71 11.82
CA VAL A 275 6.23 -6.23 13.14
C VAL A 275 7.15 -5.21 13.78
N PHE A 276 6.83 -4.79 15.00
CA PHE A 276 7.65 -3.88 15.78
C PHE A 276 8.21 -4.59 17.02
N LYS A 277 9.36 -4.14 17.53
CA LYS A 277 9.81 -4.55 18.87
C LYS A 277 8.82 -4.01 19.91
N GLU A 278 8.64 -4.75 21.00
CA GLU A 278 7.83 -4.31 22.15
C GLU A 278 8.38 -3.03 22.77
N ARG A 279 9.71 -2.86 22.75
CA ARG A 279 10.37 -1.66 23.25
C ARG A 279 10.07 -0.47 22.35
N GLN A 280 9.30 0.47 22.88
CA GLN A 280 9.02 1.78 22.28
C GLN A 280 9.20 2.88 23.34
N HIS A 281 9.45 4.10 22.88
CA HIS A 281 9.39 5.30 23.74
C HIS A 281 8.36 6.26 23.16
N ILE A 282 7.38 6.65 23.95
CA ILE A 282 6.30 7.54 23.54
C ILE A 282 6.12 8.61 24.62
N SER A 283 6.23 9.86 24.23
CA SER A 283 5.91 11.04 25.03
C SER A 283 5.24 12.10 24.17
N ASP A 284 4.96 13.29 24.71
CA ASP A 284 4.45 14.39 23.89
C ASP A 284 5.49 14.85 22.84
N GLY A 285 6.78 14.78 23.19
CA GLY A 285 7.88 15.23 22.34
C GLY A 285 8.55 14.15 21.50
N ALA A 286 8.40 12.87 21.83
CA ALA A 286 9.15 11.79 21.16
C ALA A 286 8.28 10.57 20.83
N TYR A 287 8.55 9.96 19.67
CA TYR A 287 8.06 8.63 19.30
C TYR A 287 9.17 7.79 18.66
N TYR A 288 9.65 6.79 19.41
CA TYR A 288 10.70 5.87 18.97
C TYR A 288 10.17 4.45 18.86
N LEU A 289 10.41 3.83 17.72
CA LEU A 289 10.00 2.46 17.43
C LEU A 289 11.00 1.75 16.51
N ASP A 290 11.07 0.43 16.66
CA ASP A 290 11.96 -0.43 15.90
C ASP A 290 11.14 -1.44 15.10
N CYS A 291 11.17 -1.36 13.77
CA CYS A 291 10.45 -2.25 12.87
C CYS A 291 11.26 -3.50 12.50
N THR A 292 10.80 -4.59 13.08
CA THR A 292 10.99 -6.02 12.80
C THR A 292 10.98 -6.47 11.36
N TYR A 293 9.80 -6.24 10.77
CA TYR A 293 9.38 -6.76 9.50
C TYR A 293 8.52 -5.70 8.81
N CYS A 294 8.83 -5.45 7.54
CA CYS A 294 8.16 -4.47 6.71
C CYS A 294 7.85 -5.12 5.37
N PRO A 295 6.55 -5.29 5.00
CA PRO A 295 6.18 -5.90 3.72
C PRO A 295 6.65 -5.08 2.52
N LEU A 296 6.84 -3.75 2.66
CA LEU A 296 7.39 -2.92 1.58
C LEU A 296 8.86 -3.26 1.34
N ALA A 297 9.65 -3.35 2.42
CA ALA A 297 11.07 -3.63 2.32
C ALA A 297 11.35 -5.05 1.80
N GLU A 298 10.47 -6.01 2.10
CA GLU A 298 10.54 -7.36 1.53
C GLU A 298 10.43 -7.34 0.00
N VAL A 299 9.46 -6.58 -0.55
CA VAL A 299 9.29 -6.43 -2.00
C VAL A 299 10.47 -5.70 -2.65
N TRP A 300 11.00 -4.64 -2.01
CA TRP A 300 12.18 -3.97 -2.55
C TRP A 300 13.43 -4.87 -2.51
N ALA A 301 13.59 -5.66 -1.46
CA ALA A 301 14.72 -6.58 -1.31
C ALA A 301 14.68 -7.73 -2.33
N SER A 302 13.48 -8.21 -2.73
CA SER A 302 13.36 -9.25 -3.76
C SER A 302 13.85 -8.79 -5.14
N GLU A 303 13.96 -7.48 -5.35
CA GLU A 303 14.46 -6.83 -6.56
C GLU A 303 15.92 -6.38 -6.43
N GLY A 304 16.62 -6.86 -5.39
CA GLY A 304 18.04 -6.62 -5.16
C GLY A 304 18.40 -5.19 -4.78
N GLU A 305 19.65 -4.81 -5.05
CA GLU A 305 20.20 -3.51 -4.66
C GLU A 305 19.45 -2.33 -5.31
N GLU A 306 19.02 -2.48 -6.56
CA GLU A 306 18.24 -1.44 -7.25
C GLU A 306 16.88 -1.23 -6.57
N GLY A 307 16.18 -2.32 -6.22
CA GLY A 307 14.92 -2.25 -5.51
C GLY A 307 15.05 -1.53 -4.17
N LEU A 308 16.05 -1.91 -3.36
CA LEU A 308 16.34 -1.25 -2.08
C LEU A 308 16.64 0.24 -2.25
N ARG A 309 17.50 0.62 -3.21
CA ARG A 309 17.83 2.02 -3.51
C ARG A 309 16.59 2.84 -3.86
N LEU A 310 15.71 2.30 -4.71
CA LEU A 310 14.46 2.97 -5.08
C LEU A 310 13.47 3.02 -3.90
N GLY A 311 13.44 1.99 -3.06
CA GLY A 311 12.67 1.97 -1.82
C GLY A 311 13.12 3.05 -0.83
N TYR A 312 14.42 3.32 -0.74
CA TYR A 312 14.96 4.35 0.14
C TYR A 312 14.50 5.77 -0.26
N LEU A 313 14.33 6.04 -1.56
CA LEU A 313 13.73 7.30 -2.04
C LEU A 313 12.33 7.50 -1.45
N PHE A 314 11.54 6.44 -1.40
CA PHE A 314 10.21 6.47 -0.81
C PHE A 314 10.27 6.59 0.70
N ASP A 315 11.00 5.72 1.41
CA ASP A 315 11.07 5.73 2.87
C ASP A 315 11.52 7.08 3.43
N SER A 316 12.59 7.66 2.87
CA SER A 316 13.14 8.93 3.35
C SER A 316 12.17 10.10 3.16
N SER A 317 11.40 10.12 2.07
CA SER A 317 10.44 11.19 1.81
C SER A 317 9.08 10.97 2.47
N ASN A 318 8.57 9.73 2.46
CA ASN A 318 7.25 9.38 2.99
C ASN A 318 7.16 9.62 4.50
N HIS A 319 8.09 9.10 5.32
CA HIS A 319 7.97 9.30 6.76
C HIS A 319 8.11 10.78 7.11
N ARG A 320 9.01 11.51 6.43
CA ARG A 320 9.09 12.96 6.59
C ARG A 320 7.74 13.64 6.30
N GLY A 321 7.11 13.30 5.18
CA GLY A 321 5.78 13.79 4.84
C GLY A 321 4.72 13.45 5.88
N LEU A 322 4.67 12.20 6.34
CA LEU A 322 3.71 11.72 7.33
C LEU A 322 3.78 12.52 8.63
N PHE A 323 4.98 12.62 9.20
CA PHE A 323 5.15 13.27 10.49
C PHE A 323 5.06 14.79 10.39
N GLN A 324 5.60 15.42 9.34
CA GLN A 324 5.51 16.87 9.14
C GLN A 324 4.12 17.33 8.69
N GLY A 325 3.38 16.48 7.99
CA GLY A 325 1.96 16.72 7.68
C GLY A 325 1.09 16.70 8.94
N TYR A 326 1.46 15.85 9.92
CA TYR A 326 0.82 15.82 11.22
C TYR A 326 1.22 17.02 12.11
N ASN A 327 2.51 17.17 12.39
CA ASN A 327 3.07 18.29 13.15
C ASN A 327 4.26 18.88 12.38
N PRO A 328 4.16 20.13 11.87
CA PRO A 328 5.21 20.75 11.06
C PRO A 328 6.58 20.90 11.75
N GLU A 329 6.61 20.86 13.08
CA GLU A 329 7.85 20.96 13.87
C GLU A 329 8.54 19.61 14.07
N THR A 330 7.97 18.51 13.57
CA THR A 330 8.59 17.19 13.73
C THR A 330 9.89 17.06 12.93
N GLU A 331 10.95 16.68 13.65
CA GLU A 331 12.17 16.15 13.10
C GLU A 331 12.06 14.64 12.91
N VAL A 332 12.47 14.18 11.72
CA VAL A 332 12.45 12.76 11.37
C VAL A 332 13.88 12.28 11.18
N ARG A 333 14.27 11.26 11.97
CA ARG A 333 15.59 10.64 11.92
C ARG A 333 15.47 9.12 11.82
N TRP A 334 16.47 8.52 11.18
CA TRP A 334 16.63 7.06 11.11
C TRP A 334 18.06 6.71 11.47
N THR A 335 18.24 5.81 12.43
CA THR A 335 19.58 5.27 12.70
C THR A 335 19.88 4.05 11.83
N SER A 336 18.85 3.24 11.52
CA SER A 336 18.89 2.16 10.53
C SER A 336 17.57 2.07 9.75
N VAL A 337 17.60 1.62 8.49
CA VAL A 337 16.40 1.40 7.67
C VAL A 337 16.62 0.26 6.68
N LYS A 338 15.64 -0.65 6.58
CA LYS A 338 15.74 -1.85 5.74
C LYS A 338 15.96 -1.56 4.26
N SER A 339 15.46 -0.43 3.75
CA SER A 339 15.72 0.03 2.37
C SER A 339 17.18 0.42 2.11
N ARG A 340 18.03 0.50 3.14
CA ARG A 340 19.51 0.58 3.00
C ARG A 340 20.22 -0.77 3.17
N GLY A 341 19.47 -1.87 3.29
CA GLY A 341 20.01 -3.21 3.57
C GLY A 341 20.14 -3.54 5.06
N ASP A 342 19.72 -2.66 5.96
CA ASP A 342 19.72 -2.93 7.41
C ASP A 342 18.70 -4.02 7.78
N GLN A 343 18.92 -4.71 8.91
CA GLN A 343 17.99 -5.76 9.37
C GLN A 343 16.75 -5.21 10.09
N VAL A 344 16.80 -3.98 10.60
CA VAL A 344 15.72 -3.35 11.38
C VAL A 344 15.60 -1.89 10.98
N CYS A 345 14.38 -1.37 10.84
CA CYS A 345 14.17 0.08 10.74
C CYS A 345 14.09 0.67 12.13
N ARG A 346 14.95 1.63 12.46
CA ARG A 346 14.95 2.35 13.75
C ARG A 346 14.50 3.78 13.50
N PHE A 347 13.24 4.05 13.82
CA PHE A 347 12.59 5.33 13.57
C PHE A 347 12.63 6.22 14.80
N ARG A 348 13.07 7.47 14.63
CA ARG A 348 13.23 8.43 15.72
C ARG A 348 12.55 9.73 15.32
N PHE A 349 11.35 9.95 15.84
CA PHE A 349 10.54 11.12 15.57
C PHE A 349 10.51 12.01 16.81
N THR A 350 10.79 13.30 16.66
CA THR A 350 10.82 14.23 17.79
C THR A 350 10.20 15.57 17.42
N VAL A 351 9.53 16.22 18.36
CA VAL A 351 9.09 17.62 18.30
C VAL A 351 9.93 18.39 19.31
N PRO A 352 10.99 19.12 18.89
CA PRO A 352 11.97 19.70 19.81
C PRO A 352 11.36 20.58 20.92
N GLY A 353 10.32 21.35 20.61
CA GLY A 353 9.64 22.21 21.57
C GLY A 353 8.82 21.47 22.64
N LEU A 354 8.65 20.16 22.51
CA LEU A 354 7.87 19.30 23.42
C LEU A 354 8.72 18.24 24.12
N LEU A 355 10.04 18.20 23.87
CA LEU A 355 10.95 17.29 24.57
C LEU A 355 11.14 17.71 26.03
N THR A 356 11.28 16.70 26.89
CA THR A 356 11.53 16.82 28.33
C THR A 356 12.87 16.19 28.70
N GLU A 357 13.35 16.43 29.92
CA GLU A 357 14.59 15.78 30.42
C GLU A 357 14.43 14.25 30.57
N ASP A 358 13.20 13.75 30.67
CA ASP A 358 12.91 12.31 30.76
C ASP A 358 12.90 11.62 29.39
N ASP A 359 12.93 12.38 28.29
CA ASP A 359 13.00 11.83 26.94
C ASP A 359 14.44 11.44 26.60
N PRO A 360 14.74 10.15 26.35
CA PRO A 360 16.06 9.75 25.94
C PRO A 360 16.39 10.36 24.57
N THR A 361 17.66 10.68 24.36
CA THR A 361 18.15 10.95 23.01
C THR A 361 18.04 9.69 22.15
N PRO A 362 17.95 9.82 20.81
CA PRO A 362 17.99 8.68 19.90
C PRO A 362 19.16 7.72 20.19
N GLU A 363 20.34 8.25 20.48
CA GLU A 363 21.56 7.49 20.76
C GLU A 363 21.52 6.78 22.12
N GLU A 364 20.87 7.35 23.12
CA GLU A 364 20.63 6.69 24.41
C GLU A 364 19.63 5.55 24.26
N PHE A 365 18.52 5.79 23.57
CA PHE A 365 17.53 4.74 23.32
C PHE A 365 18.12 3.58 22.51
N ASP A 366 18.96 3.86 21.51
CA ASP A 366 19.60 2.83 20.70
C ASP A 366 20.59 1.96 21.49
N ARG A 367 21.26 2.50 22.51
CA ARG A 367 22.19 1.74 23.36
C ARG A 367 21.50 0.75 24.30
N LEU A 368 20.20 0.91 24.54
CA LEU A 368 19.45 0.07 25.49
C LEU A 368 19.02 -1.29 24.91
N GLY A 369 19.37 -1.68 23.66
CA GLY A 369 18.89 -2.96 23.12
C GLY A 369 19.29 -3.34 21.70
#